data_AF-A0A6L8Q344-F1
#
_entry.id   AF-A0A6L8Q344-F1
#
_cell.length_a   1.000
_cell.length_b   1.000
_cell.length_c   1.000
_cell.angle_alpha   90.00
_cell.angle_beta   90.00
_cell.angle_gamma   90.00
#
_symmetry.space_group_name_H-M   'P 1'
#
loop_
_entity.id
_entity.type
_entity.pdbx_description
1 polymer ?
#
loop_
_entity_poly.entity_id
_entity_poly.type
_entity_poly.pdbx_seq_one_letter_code
_entity_poly.pdbx_strand_id
1 'polypeptide(L)'
;MKRSTFKTAAVAAGTVALVAALAACAPAAQEPAAAPSGGGSDAPAAAAPAETPEPDSFGVVVAESWKDIYPNEYQTYMANESNSPQGKQDYLTEYPELVTMYAGYGFAKGYDEAAGHPYSLQSVAETPRVNENTLANCITCKTPQYTAMVNSEGDSAYQKPFAEVLMQMTEPISCYNCHENDPTKTTVTQKFFVNSMGSDVDKVSTDSQVCGQCHNEYYFAPETKATTNPYTGLEGMTAEAILAYYDEMGFKDWEHTETGAPMLKAQHPEFETIYGGAQSSMAKQGYTCADCHMAPAKAEDGTEYSSHNLVNPTEDPAIMEKCEGCHADLPGQIVQWQKETTDREHELAAKLDAYIKTLAEQKDSLDEATLEQARQIHRHAQFYWDYVMVENSEGAHNPGLAQENLDKCEDELKAGYTLLNMTY
;
A
#
# COMPACT_ATOMS: atom_id res chain seq x y z
N MET A 1 -57.08 -52.71 41.73
CA MET A 1 -57.90 -53.31 40.65
C MET A 1 -57.39 -52.76 39.31
N LYS A 2 -56.91 -53.63 38.40
CA LYS A 2 -56.93 -53.55 36.91
C LYS A 2 -56.75 -52.14 36.27
N ARG A 3 -55.76 -51.85 35.41
CA ARG A 3 -55.45 -52.42 34.08
C ARG A 3 -54.26 -51.59 33.50
N SER A 4 -53.18 -52.16 32.97
CA SER A 4 -52.98 -52.76 31.62
C SER A 4 -52.54 -51.76 30.52
N THR A 5 -51.21 -51.70 30.30
CA THR A 5 -50.42 -51.89 29.06
C THR A 5 -50.84 -51.38 27.66
N PHE A 6 -49.77 -51.11 26.87
CA PHE A 6 -49.54 -51.03 25.40
C PHE A 6 -49.38 -49.60 24.84
N LYS A 7 -48.20 -49.17 24.37
CA LYS A 7 -47.33 -49.59 23.22
C LYS A 7 -47.90 -49.18 21.84
N THR A 8 -47.24 -48.17 21.27
CA THR A 8 -46.66 -48.09 19.91
C THR A 8 -47.32 -48.86 18.76
N ALA A 9 -47.69 -48.15 17.68
CA ALA A 9 -47.48 -48.59 16.29
C ALA A 9 -47.72 -47.45 15.26
N ALA A 10 -46.78 -47.36 14.30
CA ALA A 10 -46.86 -47.04 12.86
C ALA A 10 -47.58 -45.74 12.40
N VAL A 11 -47.13 -45.00 11.37
CA VAL A 11 -46.89 -45.46 9.99
C VAL A 11 -45.82 -44.62 9.28
N ALA A 12 -44.96 -45.32 8.53
CA ALA A 12 -44.04 -44.81 7.52
C ALA A 12 -44.55 -45.19 6.12
N ALA A 13 -44.41 -44.29 5.14
CA ALA A 13 -44.21 -44.52 3.69
C ALA A 13 -44.21 -43.14 2.98
N GLY A 14 -43.08 -42.66 2.46
CA GLY A 14 -42.73 -42.68 1.02
C GLY A 14 -43.16 -41.35 0.36
N THR A 15 -42.28 -40.53 -0.23
CA THR A 15 -41.61 -40.81 -1.51
C THR A 15 -40.44 -39.83 -1.74
N VAL A 16 -39.42 -40.34 -2.42
CA VAL A 16 -38.16 -39.74 -2.90
C VAL A 16 -38.40 -38.70 -4.00
N ALA A 17 -37.65 -37.57 -4.00
CA ALA A 17 -36.90 -37.06 -5.17
C ALA A 17 -36.25 -35.67 -4.95
N LEU A 18 -35.00 -35.59 -5.40
CA LEU A 18 -34.23 -34.41 -5.84
C LEU A 18 -33.94 -33.27 -4.85
N VAL A 19 -32.72 -33.31 -4.28
CA VAL A 19 -31.82 -32.16 -4.32
C VAL A 19 -30.40 -32.69 -4.55
N ALA A 20 -29.94 -32.61 -5.80
CA ALA A 20 -28.53 -32.67 -6.16
C ALA A 20 -28.18 -31.33 -6.80
N ALA A 21 -26.95 -30.89 -6.58
CA ALA A 21 -26.35 -29.59 -6.91
C ALA A 21 -26.53 -28.51 -5.83
N LEU A 22 -25.63 -28.53 -4.84
CA LEU A 22 -25.03 -27.38 -4.13
C LEU A 22 -24.04 -27.96 -3.10
N ALA A 23 -22.98 -28.61 -3.59
CA ALA A 23 -21.88 -29.10 -2.75
C ALA A 23 -20.64 -29.32 -3.64
N ALA A 24 -20.08 -28.23 -4.14
CA ALA A 24 -18.78 -28.22 -4.80
C ALA A 24 -18.14 -26.84 -4.54
N CYS A 25 -17.80 -26.57 -3.27
CA CYS A 25 -16.88 -25.52 -2.82
C CYS A 25 -16.74 -25.59 -1.28
N ALA A 26 -16.38 -26.75 -0.75
CA ALA A 26 -15.95 -26.87 0.64
C ALA A 26 -14.89 -27.97 0.73
N PRO A 27 -13.64 -27.67 1.09
CA PRO A 27 -12.69 -28.70 1.49
C PRO A 27 -13.22 -29.39 2.76
N ALA A 28 -13.09 -30.71 2.81
CA ALA A 28 -13.52 -31.51 3.94
C ALA A 28 -12.82 -31.07 5.24
N ALA A 29 -13.60 -30.94 6.31
CA ALA A 29 -13.09 -30.64 7.64
C ALA A 29 -12.11 -31.72 8.10
N GLN A 30 -10.86 -31.32 8.33
CA GLN A 30 -9.84 -32.12 9.00
C GLN A 30 -9.49 -31.42 10.32
N GLU A 31 -9.40 -32.19 11.41
CA GLU A 31 -9.08 -31.71 12.76
C GLU A 31 -7.81 -30.83 12.81
N PRO A 32 -7.70 -29.90 13.78
CA PRO A 32 -6.70 -28.83 13.74
C PRO A 32 -5.29 -29.41 13.92
N ALA A 33 -4.54 -29.45 12.82
CA ALA A 33 -3.10 -29.62 12.87
C ALA A 33 -2.46 -28.34 13.43
N ALA A 34 -1.42 -28.52 14.24
CA ALA A 34 -0.63 -27.44 14.82
C ALA A 34 -0.18 -26.44 13.75
N ALA A 35 -0.20 -25.15 14.12
CA ALA A 35 0.22 -24.04 13.26
C ALA A 35 1.58 -24.31 12.60
N PRO A 36 1.71 -24.19 11.26
CA PRO A 36 3.00 -24.28 10.63
C PRO A 36 3.79 -23.01 10.95
N SER A 37 4.92 -23.19 11.61
CA SER A 37 5.99 -22.20 11.65
C SER A 37 6.61 -22.09 10.25
N GLY A 38 6.66 -20.87 9.70
CA GLY A 38 7.41 -20.51 8.50
C GLY A 38 6.74 -20.92 7.19
N GLY A 39 5.97 -19.99 6.60
CA GLY A 39 5.62 -20.06 5.20
C GLY A 39 6.84 -19.70 4.36
N GLY A 40 7.55 -20.71 3.86
CA GLY A 40 8.47 -20.54 2.74
C GLY A 40 7.67 -20.47 1.45
N SER A 41 8.07 -19.57 0.56
CA SER A 41 7.54 -19.44 -0.80
C SER A 41 7.62 -20.76 -1.58
N ASP A 42 6.61 -21.05 -2.41
CA ASP A 42 6.72 -22.00 -3.54
C ASP A 42 7.55 -21.41 -4.72
N ALA A 43 8.12 -20.20 -4.53
CA ALA A 43 9.08 -19.63 -5.47
C ALA A 43 10.33 -20.52 -5.53
N PRO A 44 10.86 -20.83 -6.73
CA PRO A 44 12.08 -21.59 -6.87
C PRO A 44 13.23 -20.90 -6.13
N ALA A 45 13.79 -21.56 -5.11
CA ALA A 45 14.94 -21.03 -4.39
C ALA A 45 16.15 -21.00 -5.35
N ALA A 46 16.69 -19.80 -5.58
CA ALA A 46 17.91 -19.64 -6.34
C ALA A 46 19.08 -20.33 -5.60
N ALA A 47 19.94 -21.04 -6.33
CA ALA A 47 21.12 -21.66 -5.73
C ALA A 47 22.06 -20.58 -5.14
N ALA A 48 22.65 -20.85 -3.99
CA ALA A 48 23.59 -19.92 -3.35
C ALA A 48 24.80 -19.61 -4.26
N PRO A 49 25.29 -18.36 -4.32
CA PRO A 49 26.46 -18.02 -5.11
C PRO A 49 27.69 -18.79 -4.62
N ALA A 50 28.63 -19.07 -5.53
CA ALA A 50 29.93 -19.60 -5.14
C ALA A 50 30.72 -18.59 -4.28
N GLU A 51 30.59 -17.28 -4.58
CA GLU A 51 31.08 -16.15 -3.80
C GLU A 51 30.14 -14.93 -3.99
N THR A 52 29.83 -14.22 -2.90
CA THR A 52 29.09 -12.94 -2.93
C THR A 52 29.99 -11.85 -3.53
N PRO A 53 29.53 -11.04 -4.51
CA PRO A 53 30.34 -9.95 -5.05
C PRO A 53 30.73 -8.91 -3.98
N GLU A 54 31.78 -8.15 -4.27
CA GLU A 54 32.24 -7.10 -3.34
C GLU A 54 31.19 -5.98 -3.20
N PRO A 55 30.84 -5.57 -1.96
CA PRO A 55 29.92 -4.48 -1.73
C PRO A 55 30.58 -3.11 -1.98
N ASP A 56 29.74 -2.09 -2.18
CA ASP A 56 30.15 -0.69 -2.28
C ASP A 56 30.54 -0.08 -0.92
N SER A 57 30.79 1.23 -0.88
CA SER A 57 31.17 1.94 0.35
C SER A 57 30.08 1.97 1.43
N PHE A 58 28.83 1.66 1.08
CA PHE A 58 27.70 1.55 2.01
C PHE A 58 27.49 0.11 2.50
N GLY A 59 28.26 -0.86 1.99
CA GLY A 59 28.04 -2.27 2.28
C GLY A 59 26.97 -2.91 1.40
N VAL A 60 26.59 -2.27 0.30
CA VAL A 60 25.56 -2.75 -0.64
C VAL A 60 26.21 -3.41 -1.85
N VAL A 61 25.83 -4.65 -2.18
CA VAL A 61 26.14 -5.23 -3.49
C VAL A 61 25.11 -4.75 -4.51
N VAL A 62 25.55 -3.89 -5.42
CA VAL A 62 24.73 -3.28 -6.48
C VAL A 62 24.23 -4.31 -7.49
N ALA A 63 23.07 -4.07 -8.12
CA ALA A 63 22.38 -5.03 -8.99
C ALA A 63 23.26 -5.55 -10.14
N GLU A 64 24.00 -4.67 -10.80
CA GLU A 64 24.90 -5.03 -11.92
C GLU A 64 25.94 -6.08 -11.52
N SER A 65 26.35 -6.13 -10.25
CA SER A 65 27.33 -7.12 -9.75
C SER A 65 26.76 -8.54 -9.69
N TRP A 66 25.44 -8.68 -9.69
CA TRP A 66 24.75 -9.97 -9.65
C TRP A 66 24.49 -10.57 -11.04
N LYS A 67 24.65 -9.80 -12.12
CA LYS A 67 24.19 -10.18 -13.48
C LYS A 67 24.79 -11.49 -14.01
N ASP A 68 26.02 -11.83 -13.64
CA ASP A 68 26.69 -13.04 -14.12
C ASP A 68 26.31 -14.27 -13.27
N ILE A 69 25.80 -14.05 -12.05
CA ILE A 69 25.39 -15.10 -11.09
C ILE A 69 23.88 -15.37 -11.21
N TYR A 70 23.07 -14.32 -11.34
CA TYR A 70 21.61 -14.33 -11.46
C TYR A 70 21.16 -13.56 -12.72
N PRO A 71 21.51 -14.06 -13.92
CA PRO A 71 21.27 -13.32 -15.17
C PRO A 71 19.79 -13.13 -15.48
N ASN A 72 18.92 -14.08 -15.13
CA ASN A 72 17.49 -14.00 -15.45
C ASN A 72 16.76 -12.98 -14.57
N GLU A 73 17.05 -13.00 -13.27
CA GLU A 73 16.53 -12.07 -12.28
C GLU A 73 17.02 -10.65 -12.58
N TYR A 74 18.32 -10.48 -12.87
CA TYR A 74 18.87 -9.19 -13.26
C TYR A 74 18.23 -8.66 -14.56
N GLN A 75 18.11 -9.49 -15.59
CA GLN A 75 17.51 -9.08 -16.86
C GLN A 75 16.04 -8.67 -16.70
N THR A 76 15.25 -9.42 -15.93
CA THR A 76 13.84 -9.08 -15.68
C THR A 76 13.69 -7.86 -14.77
N TYR A 77 14.59 -7.66 -13.80
CA TYR A 77 14.67 -6.41 -13.04
C TYR A 77 14.92 -5.19 -13.96
N MET A 78 15.87 -5.30 -14.90
CA MET A 78 16.16 -4.22 -15.86
C MET A 78 15.00 -3.98 -16.84
N ALA A 79 14.12 -4.96 -17.06
CA ALA A 79 12.94 -4.77 -17.90
C ALA A 79 11.99 -3.69 -17.35
N ASN A 80 12.02 -3.39 -16.04
CA ASN A 80 11.26 -2.29 -15.44
C ASN A 80 11.63 -0.90 -16.01
N GLU A 81 12.78 -0.76 -16.70
CA GLU A 81 13.14 0.47 -17.42
C GLU A 81 12.13 0.83 -18.52
N SER A 82 11.34 -0.13 -19.03
CA SER A 82 10.27 0.19 -19.99
C SER A 82 9.19 1.09 -19.38
N ASN A 83 9.03 1.07 -18.05
CA ASN A 83 8.10 1.93 -17.31
C ASN A 83 8.78 3.26 -16.92
N SER A 84 9.20 4.03 -17.92
CA SER A 84 9.95 5.28 -17.71
C SER A 84 9.09 6.44 -17.16
N PRO A 85 9.70 7.48 -16.54
CA PRO A 85 8.98 8.69 -16.14
C PRO A 85 8.38 9.48 -17.31
N GLN A 86 8.81 9.21 -18.55
CA GLN A 86 8.33 9.94 -19.71
C GLN A 86 6.88 9.57 -20.04
N GLY A 87 6.01 10.57 -20.11
CA GLY A 87 4.61 10.37 -20.50
C GLY A 87 3.71 9.85 -19.37
N LYS A 88 4.22 9.82 -18.14
CA LYS A 88 3.43 9.57 -16.93
C LYS A 88 2.34 10.62 -16.77
N GLN A 89 1.19 10.19 -16.25
CA GLN A 89 0.09 11.10 -15.95
C GLN A 89 0.48 12.08 -14.85
N ASP A 90 0.12 13.35 -15.03
CA ASP A 90 0.19 14.37 -13.98
C ASP A 90 -1.15 14.41 -13.25
N TYR A 91 -1.17 13.95 -12.00
CA TYR A 91 -2.39 13.92 -11.19
C TYR A 91 -2.91 15.31 -10.85
N LEU A 92 -2.10 16.37 -10.90
CA LEU A 92 -2.61 17.75 -10.77
C LEU A 92 -3.41 18.19 -12.01
N THR A 93 -3.18 17.54 -13.15
CA THR A 93 -3.98 17.75 -14.36
C THR A 93 -5.26 16.89 -14.34
N GLU A 94 -5.16 15.64 -13.89
CA GLU A 94 -6.31 14.73 -13.82
C GLU A 94 -7.29 15.12 -12.69
N TYR A 95 -6.75 15.52 -11.54
CA TYR A 95 -7.48 15.99 -10.36
C TYR A 95 -7.09 17.44 -10.07
N PRO A 96 -7.64 18.43 -10.81
CA PRO A 96 -7.32 19.84 -10.60
C PRO A 96 -7.65 20.34 -9.18
N GLU A 97 -8.57 19.68 -8.47
CA GLU A 97 -8.91 19.93 -7.07
C GLU A 97 -7.72 19.74 -6.12
N LEU A 98 -6.73 18.92 -6.49
CA LEU A 98 -5.53 18.70 -5.67
C LEU A 98 -4.72 19.97 -5.42
N VAL A 99 -4.77 20.93 -6.35
CA VAL A 99 -4.11 22.23 -6.16
C VAL A 99 -4.71 22.98 -4.98
N THR A 100 -6.04 22.91 -4.81
CA THR A 100 -6.74 23.47 -3.64
C THR A 100 -6.47 22.60 -2.42
N MET A 101 -6.73 21.30 -2.48
CA MET A 101 -6.64 20.37 -1.34
C MET A 101 -5.25 20.30 -0.70
N TYR A 102 -4.19 20.46 -1.50
CA TYR A 102 -2.81 20.47 -1.03
C TYR A 102 -2.21 21.87 -0.93
N ALA A 103 -3.03 22.92 -0.88
CA ALA A 103 -2.53 24.29 -0.77
C ALA A 103 -1.64 24.45 0.47
N GLY A 104 -0.39 24.86 0.22
CA GLY A 104 0.66 24.97 1.24
C GLY A 104 1.60 23.76 1.35
N TYR A 105 1.35 22.68 0.60
CA TYR A 105 2.14 21.46 0.67
C TYR A 105 2.86 21.12 -0.64
N GLY A 106 3.92 20.31 -0.56
CA GLY A 106 4.76 19.97 -1.71
C GLY A 106 3.99 19.35 -2.87
N PHE A 107 2.95 18.55 -2.57
CA PHE A 107 2.13 17.87 -3.57
C PHE A 107 1.35 18.82 -4.48
N ALA A 108 1.03 20.05 -4.06
CA ALA A 108 0.43 21.06 -4.95
C ALA A 108 1.40 21.58 -6.03
N LYS A 109 2.69 21.21 -5.98
CA LYS A 109 3.70 21.61 -6.98
C LYS A 109 3.95 20.57 -8.06
N GLY A 110 3.66 19.29 -7.77
CA GLY A 110 3.81 18.20 -8.72
C GLY A 110 3.55 16.84 -8.08
N TYR A 111 2.73 16.05 -8.77
CA TYR A 111 2.37 14.70 -8.37
C TYR A 111 2.04 13.88 -9.61
N ASP A 112 2.95 12.97 -9.95
CA ASP A 112 2.87 12.17 -11.17
C ASP A 112 2.64 10.69 -10.85
N GLU A 113 2.07 9.97 -11.80
CA GLU A 113 2.00 8.50 -11.83
C GLU A 113 3.40 7.89 -11.63
N ALA A 114 3.46 6.79 -10.88
CA ALA A 114 4.72 6.15 -10.54
C ALA A 114 5.45 5.55 -11.76
N ALA A 115 6.78 5.70 -11.79
CA ALA A 115 7.67 5.03 -12.74
C ALA A 115 8.31 3.77 -12.12
N GLY A 116 8.96 2.95 -12.95
CA GLY A 116 9.64 1.73 -12.51
C GLY A 116 10.78 1.99 -11.52
N HIS A 117 11.08 0.98 -10.70
CA HIS A 117 12.12 1.03 -9.66
C HIS A 117 13.49 1.56 -10.09
N PRO A 118 14.02 1.25 -11.30
CA PRO A 118 15.30 1.82 -11.77
C PRO A 118 15.33 3.35 -11.81
N TYR A 119 14.17 4.01 -11.88
CA TYR A 119 14.06 5.48 -11.92
C TYR A 119 13.87 6.13 -10.55
N SER A 120 13.80 5.36 -9.46
CA SER A 120 13.52 5.88 -8.12
C SER A 120 14.42 7.05 -7.69
N LEU A 121 15.73 7.00 -7.96
CA LEU A 121 16.66 8.11 -7.70
C LEU A 121 16.43 9.30 -8.65
N GLN A 122 16.15 9.07 -9.93
CA GLN A 122 15.84 10.13 -10.88
C GLN A 122 14.55 10.86 -10.48
N SER A 123 13.47 10.13 -10.24
CA SER A 123 12.16 10.70 -9.90
C SER A 123 12.20 11.52 -8.62
N VAL A 124 12.91 11.07 -7.58
CA VAL A 124 13.05 11.84 -6.33
C VAL A 124 13.95 13.07 -6.50
N ALA A 125 14.91 13.04 -7.44
CA ALA A 125 15.76 14.18 -7.75
C ALA A 125 15.03 15.27 -8.55
N GLU A 126 14.18 14.86 -9.50
CA GLU A 126 13.56 15.75 -10.50
C GLU A 126 12.20 16.28 -10.07
N THR A 127 11.59 15.73 -9.03
CA THR A 127 10.27 16.17 -8.55
C THR A 127 10.31 17.63 -8.06
N PRO A 128 9.29 18.46 -8.36
CA PRO A 128 9.22 19.84 -7.89
C PRO A 128 8.89 19.96 -6.38
N ARG A 129 8.69 18.83 -5.69
CA ARG A 129 8.38 18.77 -4.26
C ARG A 129 9.62 19.05 -3.39
N VAL A 130 10.81 18.67 -3.86
CA VAL A 130 12.05 18.86 -3.11
C VAL A 130 12.59 20.29 -3.26
N ASN A 131 13.22 20.81 -2.22
CA ASN A 131 13.84 22.14 -2.19
C ASN A 131 15.08 22.14 -1.30
N GLU A 132 15.72 23.30 -1.13
CA GLU A 132 16.97 23.45 -0.36
C GLU A 132 16.85 23.08 1.14
N ASN A 133 15.62 23.04 1.68
CA ASN A 133 15.36 22.67 3.07
C ASN A 133 14.90 21.20 3.22
N THR A 134 14.78 20.45 2.12
CA THR A 134 14.41 19.03 2.18
C THR A 134 15.50 18.23 2.87
N LEU A 135 15.08 17.29 3.71
CA LEU A 135 15.97 16.40 4.46
C LEU A 135 16.06 15.02 3.79
N ALA A 136 17.07 14.24 4.16
CA ALA A 136 17.36 12.95 3.54
C ALA A 136 16.31 11.88 3.81
N ASN A 137 15.38 12.11 4.75
CA ASN A 137 14.24 11.22 4.98
C ASN A 137 13.32 10.99 3.76
N CYS A 138 13.33 11.87 2.75
CA CYS A 138 12.67 11.61 1.47
C CYS A 138 13.34 10.50 0.63
N ILE A 139 14.56 10.07 0.97
CA ILE A 139 15.36 9.06 0.26
C ILE A 139 15.08 7.64 0.79
N THR A 140 14.43 7.50 1.96
CA THR A 140 14.18 6.21 2.66
C THR A 140 13.78 5.09 1.72
N CYS A 141 12.77 5.32 0.90
CA CYS A 141 12.21 4.33 -0.02
C CYS A 141 12.69 4.52 -1.46
N LYS A 142 13.96 4.91 -1.69
CA LYS A 142 14.49 5.23 -3.04
C LYS A 142 15.80 4.54 -3.39
N THR A 143 16.53 4.01 -2.42
CA THR A 143 17.81 3.34 -2.66
C THR A 143 18.20 2.41 -1.50
N PRO A 144 18.85 1.28 -1.77
CA PRO A 144 19.41 0.43 -0.72
C PRO A 144 20.57 1.10 0.04
N GLN A 145 21.31 2.01 -0.60
CA GLN A 145 22.47 2.67 0.01
C GLN A 145 22.06 3.58 1.17
N TYR A 146 20.96 4.32 1.02
CA TYR A 146 20.42 5.12 2.12
C TYR A 146 19.81 4.24 3.22
N THR A 147 19.22 3.09 2.86
CA THR A 147 18.75 2.10 3.84
C THR A 147 19.92 1.59 4.70
N ALA A 148 21.05 1.25 4.07
CA ALA A 148 22.27 0.84 4.76
C ALA A 148 22.85 1.97 5.63
N MET A 149 22.84 3.21 5.13
CA MET A 149 23.26 4.40 5.90
C MET A 149 22.42 4.57 7.17
N VAL A 150 21.09 4.54 7.06
CA VAL A 150 20.17 4.62 8.21
C VAL A 150 20.42 3.46 9.18
N ASN A 151 20.64 2.25 8.66
CA ASN A 151 20.87 1.07 9.50
C ASN A 151 22.18 1.16 10.31
N SER A 152 23.17 1.89 9.80
CA SER A 152 24.47 2.14 10.44
C SER A 152 24.45 3.35 11.38
N GLU A 153 23.90 4.47 10.92
CA GLU A 153 23.95 5.75 11.64
C GLU A 153 22.76 5.99 12.57
N GLY A 154 21.64 5.29 12.36
CA GLY A 154 20.38 5.55 13.03
C GLY A 154 19.75 6.88 12.64
N ASP A 155 18.98 7.47 13.55
CA ASP A 155 18.11 8.62 13.26
C ASP A 155 18.83 9.87 12.73
N SER A 156 20.14 10.00 12.99
CA SER A 156 20.92 11.15 12.48
C SER A 156 21.00 11.18 10.95
N ALA A 157 20.84 10.04 10.26
CA ALA A 157 20.81 10.00 8.81
C ALA A 157 19.64 10.81 8.23
N TYR A 158 18.46 10.75 8.87
CA TYR A 158 17.24 11.42 8.41
C TYR A 158 17.32 12.94 8.41
N GLN A 159 18.15 13.52 9.28
CA GLN A 159 18.28 14.97 9.44
C GLN A 159 19.35 15.58 8.52
N LYS A 160 20.04 14.77 7.71
CA LYS A 160 21.02 15.27 6.76
C LYS A 160 20.34 16.03 5.62
N PRO A 161 21.01 17.01 4.99
CA PRO A 161 20.48 17.69 3.80
C PRO A 161 20.24 16.70 2.66
N PHE A 162 19.05 16.74 2.06
CA PHE A 162 18.64 15.83 0.99
C PHE A 162 19.63 15.81 -0.17
N ALA A 163 20.00 16.98 -0.69
CA ALA A 163 20.87 17.10 -1.86
C ALA A 163 22.27 16.50 -1.61
N GLU A 164 22.82 16.68 -0.40
CA GLU A 164 24.14 16.15 -0.05
C GLU A 164 24.14 14.62 0.02
N VAL A 165 23.07 14.04 0.58
CA VAL A 165 22.93 12.59 0.66
C VAL A 165 22.66 12.00 -0.73
N LEU A 166 21.73 12.59 -1.49
CA LEU A 166 21.36 12.09 -2.82
C LEU A 166 22.55 12.04 -3.79
N MET A 167 23.47 13.02 -3.76
CA MET A 167 24.68 13.02 -4.59
C MET A 167 25.63 11.84 -4.32
N GLN A 168 25.50 11.18 -3.18
CA GLN A 168 26.29 10.00 -2.84
C GLN A 168 25.60 8.69 -3.24
N MET A 169 24.33 8.74 -3.63
CA MET A 169 23.53 7.58 -4.01
C MET A 169 23.67 7.32 -5.50
N THR A 170 23.97 6.09 -5.87
CA THR A 170 24.17 5.64 -7.26
C THR A 170 23.27 4.46 -7.63
N GLU A 171 22.79 3.72 -6.64
CA GLU A 171 21.99 2.52 -6.83
C GLU A 171 20.52 2.84 -6.57
N PRO A 172 19.60 2.75 -7.56
CA PRO A 172 18.16 2.87 -7.32
C PRO A 172 17.65 1.68 -6.51
N ILE A 173 16.34 1.63 -6.22
CA ILE A 173 15.71 0.45 -5.60
C ILE A 173 16.11 -0.81 -6.37
N SER A 174 16.76 -1.77 -5.70
CA SER A 174 17.35 -2.95 -6.35
C SER A 174 17.44 -4.16 -5.42
N CYS A 175 18.24 -5.17 -5.79
CA CYS A 175 18.35 -6.47 -5.12
C CYS A 175 18.45 -6.35 -3.59
N TYR A 176 19.30 -5.44 -3.10
CA TYR A 176 19.57 -5.31 -1.68
C TYR A 176 18.33 -4.93 -0.86
N ASN A 177 17.41 -4.16 -1.42
CA ASN A 177 16.23 -3.73 -0.68
C ASN A 177 15.38 -4.92 -0.19
N CYS A 178 15.39 -6.03 -0.93
CA CYS A 178 14.58 -7.22 -0.62
C CYS A 178 15.42 -8.44 -0.24
N HIS A 179 16.73 -8.42 -0.48
CA HIS A 179 17.63 -9.58 -0.28
C HIS A 179 18.90 -9.26 0.53
N GLU A 180 19.11 -8.02 0.96
CA GLU A 180 20.43 -7.56 1.45
C GLU A 180 21.56 -8.00 0.47
N ASN A 181 22.60 -8.68 0.95
CA ASN A 181 23.65 -9.27 0.12
C ASN A 181 23.50 -10.80 -0.01
N ASP A 182 22.30 -11.33 0.22
CA ASP A 182 21.96 -12.75 0.16
C ASP A 182 20.70 -13.01 -0.69
N PRO A 183 20.87 -13.16 -2.02
CA PRO A 183 19.74 -13.38 -2.96
C PRO A 183 18.94 -14.67 -2.72
N THR A 184 19.38 -15.56 -1.83
CA THR A 184 18.70 -16.84 -1.58
C THR A 184 17.49 -16.74 -0.66
N LYS A 185 17.27 -15.57 -0.04
CA LYS A 185 16.15 -15.33 0.88
C LYS A 185 15.63 -13.91 0.77
N THR A 186 14.35 -13.72 1.06
CA THR A 186 13.77 -12.39 1.25
C THR A 186 14.12 -11.85 2.65
N THR A 187 14.46 -10.57 2.74
CA THR A 187 14.83 -9.88 3.97
C THR A 187 14.28 -8.46 3.93
N VAL A 188 13.56 -8.08 4.98
CA VAL A 188 13.05 -6.71 5.15
C VAL A 188 14.17 -5.84 5.73
N THR A 189 14.60 -4.83 4.98
CA THR A 189 15.79 -4.04 5.34
C THR A 189 15.47 -2.75 6.10
N GLN A 190 14.22 -2.28 6.00
CA GLN A 190 13.75 -1.06 6.65
C GLN A 190 13.26 -1.33 8.07
N LYS A 191 14.02 -0.88 9.07
CA LYS A 191 13.70 -1.10 10.48
C LYS A 191 12.40 -0.42 10.92
N PHE A 192 12.05 0.76 10.37
CA PHE A 192 10.84 1.47 10.80
C PHE A 192 9.57 0.65 10.52
N PHE A 193 9.53 -0.01 9.36
CA PHE A 193 8.42 -0.88 8.97
C PHE A 193 8.40 -2.17 9.81
N VAL A 194 9.54 -2.85 10.00
CA VAL A 194 9.59 -4.06 10.85
C VAL A 194 9.14 -3.73 12.28
N ASN A 195 9.53 -2.57 12.81
CA ASN A 195 9.11 -2.12 14.13
C ASN A 195 7.60 -1.84 14.19
N SER A 196 7.00 -1.27 13.14
CA SER A 196 5.56 -1.00 13.09
C SER A 196 4.72 -2.26 12.95
N MET A 197 5.24 -3.33 12.33
CA MET A 197 4.58 -4.64 12.34
C MET A 197 4.42 -5.21 13.76
N GLY A 198 5.29 -4.84 14.70
CA GLY A 198 5.19 -5.26 16.10
C GLY A 198 5.13 -6.77 16.26
N SER A 199 4.18 -7.27 17.07
CA SER A 199 3.96 -8.71 17.26
C SER A 199 3.38 -9.43 16.04
N ASP A 200 2.97 -8.68 15.01
CA ASP A 200 2.29 -9.23 13.84
C ASP A 200 3.24 -9.52 12.69
N VAL A 201 4.55 -9.29 12.87
CA VAL A 201 5.58 -9.57 11.86
C VAL A 201 5.55 -11.02 11.35
N ASP A 202 5.19 -11.98 12.19
CA ASP A 202 5.11 -13.40 11.81
C ASP A 202 3.75 -13.79 11.19
N LYS A 203 2.79 -12.86 11.12
CA LYS A 203 1.44 -13.12 10.54
C LYS A 203 1.38 -12.88 9.04
N VAL A 204 2.35 -12.18 8.47
CA VAL A 204 2.42 -11.86 7.04
C VAL A 204 3.70 -12.43 6.48
N SER A 205 3.66 -13.03 5.28
CA SER A 205 4.87 -13.54 4.63
C SER A 205 5.92 -12.43 4.46
N THR A 206 7.20 -12.78 4.62
CA THR A 206 8.30 -11.87 4.32
C THR A 206 8.24 -11.37 2.87
N ASP A 207 7.73 -12.19 1.94
CA ASP A 207 7.60 -11.84 0.52
C ASP A 207 6.61 -10.70 0.26
N SER A 208 5.61 -10.52 1.13
CA SER A 208 4.74 -9.33 1.10
C SER A 208 5.35 -8.15 1.85
N GLN A 209 6.06 -8.43 2.96
CA GLN A 209 6.69 -7.40 3.77
C GLN A 209 7.81 -6.64 3.03
N VAL A 210 8.53 -7.30 2.11
CA VAL A 210 9.55 -6.63 1.27
C VAL A 210 8.96 -5.61 0.29
N CYS A 211 7.67 -5.69 -0.02
CA CYS A 211 6.93 -4.62 -0.71
C CYS A 211 6.47 -3.56 0.31
N GLY A 212 5.92 -4.04 1.42
CA GLY A 212 5.39 -3.21 2.50
C GLY A 212 6.39 -2.26 3.15
N GLN A 213 7.69 -2.52 3.09
CA GLN A 213 8.71 -1.59 3.59
C GLN A 213 8.75 -0.23 2.88
N CYS A 214 8.18 -0.11 1.67
CA CYS A 214 8.11 1.13 0.90
C CYS A 214 6.68 1.52 0.53
N HIS A 215 5.85 0.54 0.18
CA HIS A 215 4.45 0.70 -0.19
C HIS A 215 3.55 0.71 1.05
N ASN A 216 3.71 1.76 1.85
CA ASN A 216 3.03 1.98 3.12
C ASN A 216 2.74 3.47 3.35
N GLU A 217 1.78 3.74 4.23
CA GLU A 217 1.55 5.05 4.82
C GLU A 217 2.63 5.37 5.85
N TYR A 218 3.17 6.59 5.79
CA TYR A 218 4.24 7.03 6.68
C TYR A 218 4.15 8.51 7.02
N TYR A 219 4.86 8.90 8.08
CA TYR A 219 5.14 10.29 8.41
C TYR A 219 6.60 10.46 8.84
N PHE A 220 7.00 11.72 9.03
CA PHE A 220 8.29 12.04 9.63
C PHE A 220 8.12 12.45 11.09
N ALA A 221 8.74 11.69 12.00
CA ALA A 221 8.69 11.95 13.43
C ALA A 221 9.09 13.40 13.74
N PRO A 222 8.30 14.18 14.51
CA PRO A 222 8.51 15.63 14.65
C PRO A 222 9.91 16.03 15.13
N GLU A 223 10.50 15.27 16.05
CA GLU A 223 11.81 15.55 16.65
C GLU A 223 12.96 14.98 15.81
N THR A 224 12.94 13.69 15.50
CA THR A 224 14.07 12.99 14.87
C THR A 224 14.04 13.04 13.34
N LYS A 225 12.90 13.42 12.76
CA LYS A 225 12.60 13.37 11.31
C LYS A 225 12.67 11.97 10.71
N ALA A 226 12.72 10.93 11.55
CA ALA A 226 12.73 9.55 11.12
C ALA A 226 11.44 9.19 10.38
N THR A 227 11.59 8.48 9.25
CA THR A 227 10.46 7.82 8.59
C THR A 227 9.84 6.83 9.57
N THR A 228 8.54 6.93 9.79
CA THR A 228 7.80 6.15 10.79
C THR A 228 6.41 5.83 10.24
N ASN A 229 5.87 4.66 10.55
CA ASN A 229 4.47 4.34 10.26
C ASN A 229 3.55 4.80 11.41
N PRO A 230 2.34 5.31 11.12
CA PRO A 230 1.41 5.78 12.14
C PRO A 230 0.56 4.66 12.77
N TYR A 231 1.16 3.50 13.01
CA TYR A 231 0.46 2.33 13.55
C TYR A 231 1.41 1.33 14.23
N THR A 232 0.82 0.38 14.96
CA THR A 232 1.51 -0.83 15.41
C THR A 232 0.61 -2.05 15.21
N GLY A 233 1.10 -3.05 14.49
CA GLY A 233 0.36 -4.26 14.14
C GLY A 233 -0.70 -4.04 13.06
N LEU A 234 -1.30 -5.13 12.57
CA LEU A 234 -2.23 -5.08 11.44
C LEU A 234 -3.54 -4.36 11.75
N GLU A 235 -4.04 -4.51 12.99
CA GLU A 235 -5.27 -3.82 13.44
C GLU A 235 -5.12 -2.29 13.43
N GLY A 236 -3.90 -1.78 13.58
CA GLY A 236 -3.63 -0.34 13.56
C GLY A 236 -3.60 0.26 12.16
N MET A 237 -3.61 -0.55 11.11
CA MET A 237 -3.44 -0.12 9.71
C MET A 237 -4.76 0.29 9.03
N THR A 238 -5.85 0.54 9.77
CA THR A 238 -7.06 1.10 9.14
C THR A 238 -6.96 2.63 9.09
N ALA A 239 -7.61 3.25 8.10
CA ALA A 239 -7.62 4.71 7.98
C ALA A 239 -8.12 5.39 9.28
N GLU A 240 -9.14 4.84 9.93
CA GLU A 240 -9.65 5.36 11.20
C GLU A 240 -8.63 5.25 12.34
N ALA A 241 -7.92 4.13 12.44
CA ALA A 241 -6.93 3.91 13.48
C ALA A 241 -5.72 4.83 13.29
N ILE A 242 -5.28 5.02 12.04
CA ILE A 242 -4.20 5.93 11.67
C ILE A 242 -4.61 7.38 11.93
N LEU A 243 -5.82 7.77 11.54
CA LEU A 243 -6.35 9.11 11.81
C LEU A 243 -6.39 9.39 13.32
N ALA A 244 -6.90 8.44 14.11
CA ALA A 244 -6.93 8.55 15.57
C ALA A 244 -5.52 8.65 16.17
N TYR A 245 -4.54 7.90 15.64
CA TYR A 245 -3.14 7.99 16.05
C TYR A 245 -2.57 9.41 15.84
N TYR A 246 -2.79 9.99 14.66
CA TYR A 246 -2.35 11.35 14.37
C TYR A 246 -3.05 12.40 15.24
N ASP A 247 -4.33 12.24 15.49
CA ASP A 247 -5.11 13.15 16.31
C ASP A 247 -4.72 13.09 17.79
N GLU A 248 -4.47 11.90 18.35
CA GLU A 248 -3.96 11.74 19.71
C GLU A 248 -2.59 12.43 19.87
N MET A 249 -1.75 12.38 18.84
CA MET A 249 -0.45 13.05 18.81
C MET A 249 -0.56 14.58 18.60
N GLY A 250 -1.70 15.08 18.12
CA GLY A 250 -1.82 16.45 17.63
C GLY A 250 -0.91 16.73 16.42
N PHE A 251 -0.64 15.71 15.61
CA PHE A 251 0.26 15.78 14.46
C PHE A 251 -0.40 16.50 13.27
N LYS A 252 0.42 17.25 12.53
CA LYS A 252 0.07 17.76 11.20
C LYS A 252 1.28 17.72 10.29
N ASP A 253 1.07 17.33 9.04
CA ASP A 253 2.07 17.43 7.99
C ASP A 253 2.26 18.89 7.56
N TRP A 254 1.15 19.60 7.39
CA TRP A 254 1.14 21.03 7.11
C TRP A 254 -0.09 21.72 7.68
N GLU A 255 -0.06 23.05 7.66
CA GLU A 255 -1.24 23.87 7.88
C GLU A 255 -1.74 24.34 6.52
N HIS A 256 -2.99 24.03 6.20
CA HIS A 256 -3.58 24.41 4.93
C HIS A 256 -3.66 25.93 4.80
N THR A 257 -3.07 26.50 3.74
CA THR A 257 -2.84 27.96 3.68
C THR A 257 -4.12 28.79 3.60
N GLU A 258 -5.21 28.23 3.08
CA GLU A 258 -6.48 28.97 2.94
C GLU A 258 -7.39 28.87 4.18
N THR A 259 -7.62 27.66 4.68
CA THR A 259 -8.53 27.36 5.80
C THR A 259 -7.85 27.42 7.17
N GLY A 260 -6.52 27.24 7.24
CA GLY A 260 -5.77 27.09 8.49
C GLY A 260 -5.98 25.73 9.16
N ALA A 261 -6.58 24.75 8.48
CA ALA A 261 -6.76 23.42 9.03
C ALA A 261 -5.40 22.71 9.22
N PRO A 262 -5.19 21.97 10.33
CA PRO A 262 -4.01 21.14 10.51
C PRO A 262 -4.20 19.87 9.67
N MET A 263 -3.51 19.74 8.54
CA MET A 263 -3.76 18.66 7.59
C MET A 263 -2.84 17.46 7.79
N LEU A 264 -3.32 16.31 7.29
CA LEU A 264 -2.58 15.07 7.12
C LEU A 264 -2.47 14.76 5.64
N LYS A 265 -1.35 14.15 5.23
CA LYS A 265 -1.17 13.62 3.88
C LYS A 265 -1.01 12.11 3.99
N ALA A 266 -1.91 11.34 3.38
CA ALA A 266 -1.69 9.92 3.18
C ALA A 266 -0.69 9.68 2.02
N GLN A 267 0.09 8.61 2.05
CA GLN A 267 0.92 8.15 0.92
C GLN A 267 0.79 6.65 0.72
N HIS A 268 0.51 6.26 -0.53
CA HIS A 268 0.59 4.91 -1.09
C HIS A 268 0.41 3.77 -0.06
N PRO A 269 -0.78 3.65 0.56
CA PRO A 269 -1.04 2.68 1.63
C PRO A 269 -1.41 1.30 1.07
N GLU A 270 -0.64 0.78 0.11
CA GLU A 270 -0.97 -0.52 -0.51
C GLU A 270 -0.92 -1.65 0.53
N PHE A 271 0.11 -1.69 1.38
CA PHE A 271 0.27 -2.75 2.38
C PHE A 271 -0.87 -2.73 3.39
N GLU A 272 -1.25 -1.56 3.87
CA GLU A 272 -2.36 -1.37 4.80
C GLU A 272 -3.70 -1.74 4.16
N THR A 273 -3.90 -1.39 2.89
CA THR A 273 -5.12 -1.72 2.15
C THR A 273 -5.29 -3.22 1.95
N ILE A 274 -4.18 -3.94 1.75
CA ILE A 274 -4.18 -5.40 1.55
C ILE A 274 -4.23 -6.16 2.88
N TYR A 275 -3.42 -5.79 3.87
CA TYR A 275 -3.15 -6.57 5.08
C TYR A 275 -3.70 -5.96 6.38
N GLY A 276 -4.11 -4.69 6.36
CA GLY A 276 -4.61 -3.99 7.54
C GLY A 276 -6.01 -4.46 7.97
N GLY A 277 -6.25 -4.39 9.29
CA GLY A 277 -7.51 -4.71 9.94
C GLY A 277 -8.11 -6.03 9.46
N ALA A 278 -9.27 -5.94 8.81
CA ALA A 278 -10.00 -7.10 8.33
C ALA A 278 -9.31 -7.87 7.19
N GLN A 279 -8.27 -7.32 6.56
CA GLN A 279 -7.58 -7.86 5.38
C GLN A 279 -8.44 -7.96 4.12
N SER A 280 -7.81 -7.74 2.97
CA SER A 280 -8.36 -8.04 1.65
C SER A 280 -8.66 -9.54 1.49
N SER A 281 -9.49 -9.87 0.49
CA SER A 281 -9.78 -11.28 0.16
C SER A 281 -8.53 -12.04 -0.28
N MET A 282 -7.61 -11.38 -0.98
CA MET A 282 -6.35 -11.99 -1.45
C MET A 282 -5.41 -12.31 -0.28
N ALA A 283 -5.23 -11.38 0.66
CA ALA A 283 -4.42 -11.63 1.86
C ALA A 283 -4.98 -12.77 2.71
N LYS A 284 -6.31 -12.83 2.91
CA LYS A 284 -6.98 -13.92 3.64
C LYS A 284 -6.76 -15.30 3.02
N GLN A 285 -6.58 -15.35 1.70
CA GLN A 285 -6.32 -16.58 0.95
C GLN A 285 -4.82 -16.94 0.92
N GLY A 286 -3.96 -16.08 1.49
CA GLY A 286 -2.52 -16.31 1.56
C GLY A 286 -1.75 -15.80 0.35
N TYR A 287 -2.38 -15.07 -0.58
CA TYR A 287 -1.67 -14.46 -1.70
C TYR A 287 -0.76 -13.33 -1.21
N THR A 288 0.43 -13.29 -1.80
CA THR A 288 1.44 -12.27 -1.60
C THR A 288 1.44 -11.25 -2.74
N CYS A 289 2.10 -10.11 -2.53
CA CYS A 289 2.33 -9.14 -3.61
C CYS A 289 3.07 -9.80 -4.80
N ALA A 290 4.05 -10.65 -4.50
CA ALA A 290 4.85 -11.36 -5.49
C ALA A 290 4.02 -12.33 -6.35
N ASP A 291 2.98 -12.96 -5.81
CA ASP A 291 2.13 -13.88 -6.57
C ASP A 291 1.43 -13.23 -7.76
N CYS A 292 1.21 -11.91 -7.68
CA CYS A 292 0.54 -11.10 -8.69
C CYS A 292 1.50 -10.21 -9.48
N HIS A 293 2.52 -9.64 -8.86
CA HIS A 293 3.39 -8.66 -9.52
C HIS A 293 4.73 -9.24 -9.99
N MET A 294 5.12 -10.42 -9.51
CA MET A 294 6.37 -11.10 -9.88
C MET A 294 6.07 -12.46 -10.51
N ALA A 295 5.73 -12.44 -11.80
CA ALA A 295 5.26 -13.61 -12.53
C ALA A 295 6.26 -14.79 -12.46
N PRO A 296 5.79 -16.04 -12.32
CA PRO A 296 6.66 -17.20 -12.47
C PRO A 296 7.21 -17.27 -13.89
N ALA A 297 8.52 -17.49 -14.01
CA ALA A 297 9.23 -17.49 -15.29
C ALA A 297 10.17 -18.70 -15.42
N LYS A 298 10.64 -18.94 -16.63
CA LYS A 298 11.49 -20.09 -16.96
C LYS A 298 12.67 -19.69 -17.83
N ALA A 299 13.87 -20.03 -17.39
CA ALA A 299 15.12 -19.77 -18.10
C ALA A 299 15.27 -20.68 -19.33
N GLU A 300 16.23 -20.38 -20.21
CA GLU A 300 16.49 -21.18 -21.43
C GLU A 300 16.83 -22.65 -21.12
N ASP A 301 17.50 -22.91 -19.99
CA ASP A 301 17.86 -24.26 -19.54
C ASP A 301 16.71 -25.00 -18.84
N GLY A 302 15.56 -24.34 -18.68
CA GLY A 302 14.37 -24.86 -18.05
C GLY A 302 14.29 -24.66 -16.53
N THR A 303 15.24 -23.95 -15.92
CA THR A 303 15.16 -23.55 -14.51
C THR A 303 14.02 -22.56 -14.30
N GLU A 304 13.17 -22.81 -13.32
CA GLU A 304 12.11 -21.88 -12.93
C GLU A 304 12.69 -20.79 -12.01
N TYR A 305 12.19 -19.57 -12.14
CA TYR A 305 12.58 -18.43 -11.30
C TYR A 305 11.41 -17.45 -11.16
N SER A 306 11.51 -16.49 -10.23
CA SER A 306 10.55 -15.40 -10.09
C SER A 306 11.00 -14.21 -10.95
N SER A 307 10.16 -13.79 -11.89
CA SER A 307 10.41 -12.59 -12.69
C SER A 307 10.50 -11.37 -11.78
N HIS A 308 11.57 -10.59 -11.95
CA HIS A 308 11.73 -9.30 -11.27
C HIS A 308 11.22 -8.13 -12.12
N ASN A 309 10.53 -8.41 -13.23
CA ASN A 309 9.76 -7.41 -13.95
C ASN A 309 8.43 -7.23 -13.22
N LEU A 310 8.22 -6.07 -12.59
CA LEU A 310 7.02 -5.78 -11.81
C LEU A 310 5.92 -5.33 -12.75
N VAL A 311 4.96 -6.22 -13.01
CA VAL A 311 3.95 -6.06 -14.05
C VAL A 311 2.59 -5.67 -13.51
N ASN A 312 1.74 -5.16 -14.40
CA ASN A 312 0.30 -5.22 -14.20
C ASN A 312 -0.13 -6.71 -14.26
N PRO A 313 -0.71 -7.27 -13.20
CA PRO A 313 -1.04 -8.70 -13.13
C PRO A 313 -2.01 -9.17 -14.23
N THR A 314 -2.83 -8.26 -14.77
CA THR A 314 -3.83 -8.60 -15.80
C THR A 314 -3.23 -8.80 -17.19
N GLU A 315 -1.96 -8.41 -17.38
CA GLU A 315 -1.25 -8.55 -18.66
C GLU A 315 -0.51 -9.89 -18.77
N ASP A 316 -0.40 -10.66 -17.67
CA ASP A 316 0.31 -11.93 -17.63
C ASP A 316 -0.66 -13.13 -17.56
N PRO A 317 -0.72 -13.98 -18.61
CA PRO A 317 -1.60 -15.15 -18.62
C PRO A 317 -1.32 -16.18 -17.52
N ALA A 318 -0.07 -16.33 -17.09
CA ALA A 318 0.28 -17.31 -16.06
C ALA A 318 -0.18 -16.87 -14.66
N ILE A 319 -0.24 -15.55 -14.42
CA ILE A 319 -0.89 -15.00 -13.23
C ILE A 319 -2.41 -15.20 -13.33
N MET A 320 -3.01 -14.86 -14.48
CA MET A 320 -4.47 -14.96 -14.69
C MET A 320 -5.01 -16.38 -14.56
N GLU A 321 -4.29 -17.39 -15.02
CA GLU A 321 -4.68 -18.81 -14.88
C GLU A 321 -4.96 -19.20 -13.42
N LYS A 322 -4.23 -18.64 -12.45
CA LYS A 322 -4.45 -18.89 -11.01
C LYS A 322 -5.80 -18.36 -10.52
N CYS A 323 -6.32 -17.31 -11.18
CA CYS A 323 -7.54 -16.61 -10.77
C CYS A 323 -8.81 -17.18 -11.40
N GLU A 324 -8.70 -17.87 -12.55
CA GLU A 324 -9.83 -18.40 -13.33
C GLU A 324 -10.72 -19.38 -12.54
N GLY A 325 -10.17 -20.02 -11.51
CA GLY A 325 -10.93 -20.91 -10.62
C GLY A 325 -11.97 -20.18 -9.76
N CYS A 326 -11.80 -18.88 -9.51
CA CYS A 326 -12.69 -18.06 -8.68
C CYS A 326 -13.38 -16.94 -9.47
N HIS A 327 -12.74 -16.41 -10.50
CA HIS A 327 -13.22 -15.27 -11.28
C HIS A 327 -13.47 -15.68 -12.74
N ALA A 328 -14.69 -15.46 -13.22
CA ALA A 328 -15.03 -15.72 -14.63
C ALA A 328 -14.39 -14.70 -15.60
N ASP A 329 -14.20 -13.47 -15.15
CA ASP A 329 -13.54 -12.37 -15.88
C ASP A 329 -12.93 -11.41 -14.85
N LEU A 330 -11.71 -11.70 -14.39
CA LEU A 330 -11.03 -10.85 -13.42
C LEU A 330 -10.63 -9.49 -14.02
N PRO A 331 -10.05 -9.40 -15.24
CA PRO A 331 -9.72 -8.11 -15.84
C PRO A 331 -10.93 -7.17 -15.96
N GLY A 332 -12.08 -7.69 -16.41
CA GLY A 332 -13.31 -6.91 -16.47
C GLY A 332 -13.81 -6.46 -15.09
N GLN A 333 -13.67 -7.29 -14.06
CA GLN A 333 -14.00 -6.92 -12.67
C GLN A 333 -13.08 -5.83 -12.14
N ILE A 334 -11.77 -5.92 -12.39
CA ILE A 334 -10.80 -4.90 -11.98
C ILE A 334 -11.14 -3.56 -12.62
N VAL A 335 -11.32 -3.52 -13.94
CA VAL A 335 -11.70 -2.29 -14.66
C VAL A 335 -13.00 -1.69 -14.09
N GLN A 336 -13.95 -2.54 -13.71
CA GLN A 336 -15.18 -2.08 -13.07
C GLN A 336 -14.92 -1.44 -11.69
N TRP A 337 -14.15 -2.09 -10.82
CA TRP A 337 -13.82 -1.55 -9.49
C TRP A 337 -13.04 -0.25 -9.57
N GLN A 338 -12.07 -0.17 -10.48
CA GLN A 338 -11.28 1.03 -10.73
C GLN A 338 -12.16 2.17 -11.21
N LYS A 339 -13.07 1.90 -12.15
CA LYS A 339 -14.03 2.89 -12.61
C LYS A 339 -14.96 3.38 -11.49
N GLU A 340 -15.52 2.47 -10.70
CA GLU A 340 -16.42 2.82 -9.60
C GLU A 340 -15.72 3.63 -8.51
N THR A 341 -14.44 3.34 -8.25
CA THR A 341 -13.61 4.06 -7.26
C THR A 341 -13.24 5.44 -7.78
N THR A 342 -12.65 5.54 -8.97
CA THR A 342 -12.22 6.81 -9.58
C THR A 342 -13.39 7.77 -9.84
N ASP A 343 -14.54 7.29 -10.31
CA ASP A 343 -15.75 8.13 -10.47
C ASP A 343 -16.14 8.79 -9.13
N ARG A 344 -16.09 8.03 -8.02
CA ARG A 344 -16.40 8.55 -6.68
C ARG A 344 -15.31 9.47 -6.14
N GLU A 345 -14.04 9.17 -6.41
CA GLU A 345 -12.92 10.03 -6.04
C GLU A 345 -13.07 11.42 -6.66
N HIS A 346 -13.35 11.50 -7.97
CA HIS A 346 -13.62 12.78 -8.64
C HIS A 346 -14.85 13.50 -8.06
N GLU A 347 -15.94 12.77 -7.82
CA GLU A 347 -17.14 13.34 -7.23
C GLU A 347 -16.86 13.98 -5.85
N LEU A 348 -16.12 13.27 -5.00
CA LEU A 348 -15.81 13.72 -3.65
C LEU A 348 -14.71 14.78 -3.62
N ALA A 349 -13.73 14.73 -4.52
CA ALA A 349 -12.73 15.77 -4.70
C ALA A 349 -13.39 17.12 -5.03
N ALA A 350 -14.35 17.13 -5.97
CA ALA A 350 -15.09 18.35 -6.33
C ALA A 350 -15.89 18.92 -5.14
N LYS A 351 -16.47 18.05 -4.30
CA LYS A 351 -17.17 18.48 -3.08
C LYS A 351 -16.23 18.99 -2.00
N LEU A 352 -15.10 18.32 -1.81
CA LEU A 352 -14.06 18.73 -0.87
C LEU A 352 -13.45 20.08 -1.29
N ASP A 353 -13.16 20.30 -2.56
CA ASP A 353 -12.72 21.59 -3.10
C ASP A 353 -13.74 22.72 -2.83
N ALA A 354 -15.02 22.47 -3.09
CA ALA A 354 -16.09 23.43 -2.79
C ALA A 354 -16.22 23.72 -1.29
N TYR A 355 -16.05 22.70 -0.44
CA TYR A 355 -16.04 22.83 1.01
C TYR A 355 -14.86 23.69 1.49
N ILE A 356 -13.66 23.40 1.01
CA ILE A 356 -12.43 24.14 1.36
C ILE A 356 -12.56 25.61 0.98
N LYS A 357 -13.02 25.91 -0.23
CA LYS A 357 -13.23 27.28 -0.70
C LYS A 357 -14.27 28.02 0.16
N THR A 358 -15.38 27.37 0.47
CA THR A 358 -16.43 27.95 1.32
C THR A 358 -15.93 28.20 2.75
N LEU A 359 -15.19 27.24 3.33
CA LEU A 359 -14.56 27.40 4.64
C LEU A 359 -13.57 28.57 4.63
N ALA A 360 -12.73 28.67 3.60
CA ALA A 360 -11.77 29.76 3.47
C ALA A 360 -12.44 31.14 3.37
N GLU A 361 -13.58 31.25 2.68
CA GLU A 361 -14.38 32.48 2.58
C GLU A 361 -15.07 32.85 3.89
N GLN A 362 -15.57 31.86 4.64
CA GLN A 362 -16.38 32.10 5.84
C GLN A 362 -15.57 32.18 7.13
N LYS A 363 -14.34 31.66 7.17
CA LYS A 363 -13.57 31.43 8.42
C LYS A 363 -13.49 32.62 9.38
N ASP A 364 -13.40 33.85 8.88
CA ASP A 364 -13.26 35.06 9.70
C ASP A 364 -14.59 35.51 10.32
N SER A 365 -15.71 34.91 9.89
CA SER A 365 -17.06 35.19 10.37
C SER A 365 -17.64 34.11 11.29
N LEU A 366 -17.00 32.93 11.34
CA LEU A 366 -17.39 31.83 12.20
C LEU A 366 -16.90 32.07 13.63
N ASP A 367 -17.65 31.61 14.63
CA ASP A 367 -17.12 31.53 15.99
C ASP A 367 -16.06 30.42 16.08
N GLU A 368 -15.18 30.52 17.09
CA GLU A 368 -14.03 29.63 17.24
C GLU A 368 -14.40 28.14 17.26
N ALA A 369 -15.51 27.76 17.92
CA ALA A 369 -15.91 26.36 18.03
C ALA A 369 -16.39 25.83 16.67
N THR A 370 -17.17 26.62 15.94
CA THR A 370 -17.62 26.29 14.59
C THR A 370 -16.45 26.21 13.60
N LEU A 371 -15.50 27.14 13.68
CA LEU A 371 -14.32 27.14 12.82
C LEU A 371 -13.43 25.92 13.06
N GLU A 372 -13.20 25.55 14.32
CA GLU A 372 -12.42 24.36 14.66
C GLU A 372 -13.10 23.08 14.19
N GLN A 373 -14.42 22.97 14.38
CA GLN A 373 -15.19 21.83 13.87
C GLN A 373 -15.10 21.75 12.33
N ALA A 374 -15.19 22.88 11.62
CA ALA A 374 -15.09 22.89 10.17
C ALA A 374 -13.68 22.50 9.67
N ARG A 375 -12.63 22.92 10.38
CA ARG A 375 -11.26 22.51 10.09
C ARG A 375 -11.05 21.02 10.34
N GLN A 376 -11.66 20.47 11.38
CA GLN A 376 -11.56 19.04 11.64
C GLN A 376 -12.26 18.22 10.55
N ILE A 377 -13.46 18.63 10.14
CA ILE A 377 -14.17 18.00 9.02
C ILE A 377 -13.32 18.02 7.74
N HIS A 378 -12.68 19.16 7.42
CA HIS A 378 -11.75 19.25 6.29
C HIS A 378 -10.60 18.23 6.42
N ARG A 379 -9.94 18.19 7.58
CA ARG A 379 -8.83 17.26 7.87
C ARG A 379 -9.25 15.80 7.69
N HIS A 380 -10.37 15.40 8.30
CA HIS A 380 -10.87 14.02 8.25
C HIS A 380 -11.36 13.61 6.87
N ALA A 381 -12.22 14.42 6.25
CA ALA A 381 -12.77 14.13 4.93
C ALA A 381 -11.64 13.95 3.92
N GLN A 382 -10.66 14.86 3.91
CA GLN A 382 -9.51 14.75 3.04
C GLN A 382 -8.67 13.53 3.36
N PHE A 383 -8.41 13.20 4.64
CA PHE A 383 -7.60 12.03 4.98
C PHE A 383 -8.22 10.72 4.46
N TYR A 384 -9.52 10.52 4.65
CA TYR A 384 -10.21 9.32 4.13
C TYR A 384 -10.21 9.25 2.61
N TRP A 385 -10.36 10.38 1.93
CA TRP A 385 -10.27 10.46 0.47
C TRP A 385 -8.85 10.15 -0.02
N ASP A 386 -7.86 10.78 0.60
CA ASP A 386 -6.45 10.68 0.24
C ASP A 386 -5.96 9.24 0.40
N TYR A 387 -6.38 8.57 1.48
CA TYR A 387 -6.08 7.16 1.75
C TYR A 387 -6.47 6.20 0.61
N VAL A 388 -7.49 6.55 -0.18
CA VAL A 388 -7.90 5.76 -1.35
C VAL A 388 -7.14 6.23 -2.60
N MET A 389 -7.15 7.53 -2.87
CA MET A 389 -6.62 8.09 -4.12
C MET A 389 -5.10 7.91 -4.28
N VAL A 390 -4.35 7.88 -3.18
CA VAL A 390 -2.90 7.64 -3.25
C VAL A 390 -2.51 6.18 -3.33
N GLU A 391 -3.47 5.27 -3.14
CA GLU A 391 -3.27 3.83 -3.28
C GLU A 391 -3.38 3.44 -4.76
N ASN A 392 -2.33 2.83 -5.31
CA ASN A 392 -2.13 2.77 -6.77
C ASN A 392 -3.01 1.72 -7.48
N SER A 393 -3.81 0.94 -6.77
CA SER A 393 -4.65 -0.09 -7.38
C SER A 393 -6.01 0.43 -7.82
N GLU A 394 -6.37 1.66 -7.42
CA GLU A 394 -7.67 2.27 -7.65
C GLU A 394 -8.81 1.36 -7.14
N GLY A 395 -8.59 0.76 -5.97
CA GLY A 395 -9.54 -0.15 -5.33
C GLY A 395 -9.44 -1.61 -5.75
N ALA A 396 -8.58 -2.00 -6.70
CA ALA A 396 -8.44 -3.40 -7.10
C ALA A 396 -7.88 -4.31 -5.98
N HIS A 397 -7.03 -3.78 -5.09
CA HIS A 397 -6.50 -4.55 -3.95
C HIS A 397 -7.56 -4.83 -2.88
N ASN A 398 -8.47 -3.89 -2.63
CA ASN A 398 -9.54 -4.05 -1.66
C ASN A 398 -10.74 -3.13 -1.96
N PRO A 399 -11.63 -3.53 -2.89
CA PRO A 399 -12.68 -2.64 -3.37
C PRO A 399 -13.69 -2.29 -2.29
N GLY A 400 -13.95 -3.21 -1.35
CA GLY A 400 -14.82 -2.93 -0.20
C GLY A 400 -14.26 -1.83 0.69
N LEU A 401 -12.98 -1.94 1.07
CA LEU A 401 -12.33 -0.95 1.94
C LEU A 401 -12.20 0.42 1.26
N ALA A 402 -11.89 0.46 -0.04
CA ALA A 402 -11.85 1.70 -0.81
C ALA A 402 -13.19 2.43 -0.72
N GLN A 403 -14.30 1.73 -1.00
CA GLN A 403 -15.63 2.31 -0.92
C GLN A 403 -16.03 2.71 0.51
N GLU A 404 -15.67 1.92 1.52
CA GLU A 404 -15.90 2.26 2.94
C GLU A 404 -15.17 3.55 3.35
N ASN A 405 -13.95 3.79 2.87
CA ASN A 405 -13.23 5.03 3.15
C ASN A 405 -13.84 6.23 2.41
N LEU A 406 -14.26 6.06 1.16
CA LEU A 406 -14.98 7.10 0.43
C LEU A 406 -16.34 7.43 1.08
N ASP A 407 -17.03 6.45 1.66
CA ASP A 407 -18.25 6.67 2.47
C ASP A 407 -17.97 7.54 3.70
N LYS A 408 -16.85 7.32 4.40
CA LYS A 408 -16.44 8.14 5.56
C LYS A 408 -16.10 9.58 5.15
N CYS A 409 -15.40 9.75 4.02
CA CYS A 409 -15.18 11.07 3.43
C CYS A 409 -16.52 11.79 3.15
N GLU A 410 -17.45 11.09 2.50
CA GLU A 410 -18.78 11.62 2.18
C GLU A 410 -19.56 12.01 3.44
N ASP A 411 -19.52 11.21 4.49
CA ASP A 411 -20.23 11.49 5.75
C ASP A 411 -19.66 12.72 6.47
N GLU A 412 -18.33 12.88 6.50
CA GLU A 412 -17.68 14.09 7.01
C GLU A 412 -18.09 15.31 6.17
N LEU A 413 -18.08 15.20 4.84
CA LEU A 413 -18.52 16.29 3.96
C LEU A 413 -19.98 16.66 4.15
N LYS A 414 -20.91 15.70 4.31
CA LYS A 414 -22.33 15.99 4.61
C LYS A 414 -22.47 16.79 5.91
N ALA A 415 -21.71 16.44 6.94
CA ALA A 415 -21.67 17.19 8.18
C ALA A 415 -21.11 18.61 7.97
N GLY A 416 -20.01 18.73 7.21
CA GLY A 416 -19.37 20.01 6.88
C GLY A 416 -20.28 20.95 6.10
N TYR A 417 -20.92 20.44 5.06
CA TYR A 417 -21.86 21.18 4.24
C TYR A 417 -23.02 21.71 5.08
N THR A 418 -23.56 20.89 5.99
CA THR A 418 -24.59 21.32 6.92
C THR A 418 -24.06 22.42 7.85
N LEU A 419 -22.85 22.26 8.40
CA LEU A 419 -22.21 23.22 9.30
C LEU A 419 -22.01 24.59 8.65
N LEU A 420 -21.63 24.63 7.37
CA LEU A 420 -21.38 25.84 6.60
C LEU A 420 -22.59 26.35 5.78
N ASN A 421 -23.78 25.77 6.01
CA ASN A 421 -25.02 26.08 5.30
C ASN A 421 -24.93 25.93 3.77
N MET A 422 -24.15 24.96 3.30
CA MET A 422 -24.04 24.58 1.89
C MET A 422 -25.13 23.57 1.51
N THR A 423 -25.45 23.50 0.21
CA THR A 423 -26.30 22.42 -0.35
C THR A 423 -25.39 21.29 -0.84
N TYR A 424 -25.63 20.08 -0.36
CA TYR A 424 -24.86 18.89 -0.74
C TYR A 424 -25.29 18.34 -2.11
#